data_AF-A0A2V9YW43-F1
#
_entry.id   AF-A0A2V9YW43-F1
#
_cell.length_a   1.000
_cell.length_b   1.000
_cell.length_c   1.000
_cell.angle_alpha   90.00
_cell.angle_beta   90.00
_cell.angle_gamma   90.00
#
_symmetry.space_group_name_H-M   'P 1'
#
loop_
_entity.id
_entity.type
_entity.pdbx_description
1 polymer ?
#
loop_
_entity_poly.entity_id
_entity_poly.type
_entity_poly.pdbx_seq_one_letter_code
_entity_poly.pdbx_strand_id
1 'polypeptide(L)'
;MEIIYAVIRSSKVAPFVLSLFALPFCGFGLFALASGVRQLREGSPRPTIMPLLFGLVFALAGFGALAGVWLETGRQNRKDRLQAENPTAPWMRRVDWAQGRCNSKTKSTMISAWVFAFFWNMVSAPIVYFMPLSTFQKRPVALVGLLFPAAGIGLLIWAVRETLAWFEFGKTYFEMNSVPGVIGRELRGNIYARFPRPPDHGIRLKLSCVNRVVNGSGKDQSVKERIEWRAEKLVSQGEFYSSPTGTMIPVSLHIPCDAAETDSQDSRNQIVWMLEADADVPGVDYKDLFEVPIFRTKDSPSEAEANALASSQPAIDKPPNPAVIVSLSSSGMEFYFPAARNRGFAVGATVFFLLWSGIIAIMIKLGAPFIFPFFFLVFDLIMFYVILQLWLGTSRVLVSTSGVGVRTGLLGGGEWHDIPVSQISAIQALITAQQGGASGTPFYSIQLVQKDGKKVVLGQTIRDKQESDWLVQEMGKALGLGTGQGRAIAAN
;
A
#
# COMPACT_ATOMS: atom_id res chain seq x y z
N MET A 1 -19.99 30.49 7.12
CA MET A 1 -19.64 29.06 6.88
C MET A 1 -18.12 28.85 6.84
N GLU A 2 -17.34 29.80 6.31
CA GLU A 2 -15.86 29.73 6.30
C GLU A 2 -15.21 29.72 7.70
N ILE A 3 -15.78 30.40 8.69
CA ILE A 3 -15.24 30.43 10.06
C ILE A 3 -15.36 29.04 10.74
N ILE A 4 -16.44 28.31 10.49
CA ILE A 4 -16.63 26.94 11.03
C ILE A 4 -15.65 25.97 10.36
N TYR A 5 -15.42 26.11 9.05
CA TYR A 5 -14.43 25.32 8.32
C TYR A 5 -12.98 25.65 8.74
N ALA A 6 -12.68 26.92 9.05
CA ALA A 6 -11.38 27.34 9.56
C ALA A 6 -11.11 26.83 10.98
N VAL A 7 -12.14 26.75 11.83
CA VAL A 7 -12.03 26.17 13.18
C VAL A 7 -11.77 24.66 13.10
N ILE A 8 -12.45 23.92 12.22
CA ILE A 8 -12.20 22.48 12.02
C ILE A 8 -10.78 22.22 11.43
N ARG A 9 -10.21 23.18 10.69
CA ARG A 9 -8.84 23.13 10.15
C ARG A 9 -7.75 23.38 11.21
N SER A 10 -8.10 23.85 12.41
CA SER A 10 -7.13 24.05 13.49
C SER A 10 -6.62 22.71 14.03
N SER A 11 -5.31 22.53 14.07
CA SER A 11 -4.60 21.37 14.66
C SER A 11 -4.97 21.09 16.12
N LYS A 12 -5.68 22.02 16.77
CA LYS A 12 -6.16 21.92 18.16
C LYS A 12 -7.61 21.45 18.30
N VAL A 13 -8.41 21.45 17.23
CA VAL A 13 -9.84 21.08 17.31
C VAL A 13 -10.06 19.57 17.27
N ALA A 14 -9.31 18.83 16.45
CA ALA A 14 -9.34 17.37 16.47
C ALA A 14 -8.99 16.77 17.86
N PRO A 15 -7.88 17.16 18.53
CA PRO A 15 -7.59 16.67 19.88
C PRO A 15 -8.61 17.13 20.94
N PHE A 16 -9.18 18.33 20.79
CA PHE A 16 -10.24 18.82 21.68
C PHE A 16 -11.53 18.01 21.56
N VAL A 17 -11.98 17.73 20.33
CA VAL A 17 -13.17 16.91 20.05
C VAL A 17 -12.96 15.47 20.52
N LEU A 18 -11.78 14.89 20.28
CA LEU A 18 -11.45 13.54 20.74
C LEU A 18 -11.44 13.47 22.28
N SER A 19 -10.92 14.51 22.96
CA SER A 19 -10.91 14.60 24.41
C SER A 19 -12.32 14.74 24.98
N LEU A 20 -13.16 15.58 24.37
CA LEU A 20 -14.57 15.73 24.75
C LEU A 20 -15.35 14.43 24.58
N PHE A 21 -15.05 13.66 23.53
CA PHE A 21 -15.63 12.35 23.28
C PHE A 21 -15.13 11.28 24.27
N ALA A 22 -13.89 11.36 24.74
CA ALA A 22 -13.31 10.41 25.69
C ALA A 22 -13.83 10.60 27.13
N LEU A 23 -14.23 11.82 27.53
CA LEU A 23 -14.68 12.14 28.88
C LEU A 23 -15.91 11.33 29.36
N PRO A 24 -16.98 11.14 28.56
CA PRO A 24 -18.08 10.25 28.92
C PRO A 24 -17.66 8.80 29.17
N PHE A 25 -16.65 8.30 28.44
CA PHE A 25 -16.12 6.95 28.65
C PHE A 25 -15.35 6.86 29.98
N CYS A 26 -14.56 7.88 30.33
CA CYS A 26 -13.94 7.97 31.66
C CYS A 26 -14.99 7.99 32.78
N GLY A 27 -16.01 8.86 32.65
CA GLY A 27 -17.06 9.03 33.66
C GLY A 27 -17.90 7.78 33.85
N PHE A 28 -18.38 7.18 32.75
CA PHE A 28 -19.12 5.91 32.79
C PHE A 28 -18.25 4.77 33.31
N GLY A 29 -16.98 4.70 32.91
CA GLY A 29 -16.03 3.69 33.37
C GLY A 29 -15.83 3.72 34.88
N LEU A 30 -15.54 4.90 35.43
CA LEU A 30 -15.39 5.11 36.88
C LEU A 30 -16.68 4.85 37.65
N PHE A 31 -17.83 5.27 37.12
CA PHE A 31 -19.13 5.02 37.73
C PHE A 31 -19.46 3.52 37.78
N ALA A 32 -19.25 2.80 36.69
CA ALA A 32 -19.48 1.36 36.60
C ALA A 32 -18.53 0.59 37.55
N LEU A 33 -17.25 0.97 37.62
CA LEU A 33 -16.30 0.43 38.61
C LEU A 33 -16.78 0.67 40.05
N ALA A 34 -17.15 1.90 40.39
CA ALA A 34 -17.64 2.24 41.73
C ALA A 34 -18.91 1.46 42.08
N SER A 35 -19.83 1.30 41.12
CA SER A 35 -21.06 0.51 41.31
C SER A 35 -20.77 -0.97 41.52
N GLY A 36 -19.79 -1.54 40.81
CA GLY A 36 -19.36 -2.92 40.97
C GLY A 36 -18.69 -3.18 42.33
N VAL A 37 -17.80 -2.28 42.76
CA VAL A 37 -17.17 -2.33 44.10
C VAL A 37 -18.23 -2.22 45.20
N ARG A 38 -19.23 -1.36 45.03
CA ARG A 38 -20.34 -1.22 45.97
C ARG A 38 -21.16 -2.51 46.09
N GLN A 39 -21.52 -3.13 44.96
CA GLN A 39 -22.27 -4.39 44.97
C GLN A 39 -21.48 -5.56 45.58
N LEU A 40 -20.14 -5.57 45.42
CA LEU A 40 -19.24 -6.52 46.09
C LEU A 40 -19.25 -6.37 47.61
N ARG A 41 -19.23 -5.12 48.10
CA ARG A 41 -19.28 -4.83 49.54
C ARG A 41 -20.64 -5.17 50.15
N GLU A 42 -21.72 -5.01 49.38
CA GLU A 42 -23.10 -5.28 49.81
C GLU A 42 -23.49 -6.77 49.68
N GLY A 43 -22.59 -7.66 49.23
CA GLY A 43 -22.85 -9.10 49.15
C GLY A 43 -23.95 -9.49 48.14
N SER A 44 -24.12 -8.71 47.07
CA SER A 44 -25.22 -8.86 46.13
C SER A 44 -25.21 -10.23 45.39
N PRO A 45 -26.37 -10.88 45.18
CA PRO A 45 -26.47 -12.18 44.51
C PRO A 45 -26.37 -12.11 42.97
N ARG A 46 -26.27 -10.92 42.38
CA ARG A 46 -26.11 -10.71 40.93
C ARG A 46 -24.64 -10.77 40.53
N PRO A 47 -24.30 -11.12 39.27
CA PRO A 47 -22.90 -11.19 38.83
C PRO A 47 -22.23 -9.80 38.85
N THR A 48 -21.57 -9.48 39.96
CA THR A 48 -20.83 -8.24 40.24
C THR A 48 -19.63 -8.01 39.32
N ILE A 49 -19.24 -9.03 38.56
CA ILE A 49 -18.13 -8.98 37.61
C ILE A 49 -18.44 -8.11 36.39
N MET A 50 -19.71 -7.95 36.02
CA MET A 50 -20.09 -7.23 34.80
C MET A 50 -19.86 -5.71 34.90
N PRO A 51 -20.37 -5.00 35.92
CA PRO A 51 -20.08 -3.57 36.09
C PRO A 51 -18.59 -3.28 36.25
N LEU A 52 -17.84 -4.18 36.87
CA LEU A 52 -16.39 -4.06 37.01
C LEU A 52 -15.66 -4.19 35.67
N LEU A 53 -16.00 -5.20 34.86
CA LEU A 53 -15.41 -5.41 33.54
C LEU A 53 -15.74 -4.25 32.60
N PHE A 54 -17.01 -3.86 32.49
CA PHE A 54 -17.41 -2.70 31.68
C PHE A 54 -16.78 -1.41 32.20
N GLY A 55 -16.72 -1.23 33.52
CA GLY A 55 -16.09 -0.06 34.10
C GLY A 55 -14.60 0.05 33.76
N LEU A 56 -13.87 -1.07 33.84
CA LEU A 56 -12.46 -1.14 33.47
C LEU A 56 -12.25 -0.86 31.98
N VAL A 57 -13.08 -1.44 31.10
CA VAL A 57 -13.04 -1.23 29.64
C VAL A 57 -13.14 0.25 29.30
N PHE A 58 -14.22 0.88 29.78
CA PHE A 58 -14.56 2.24 29.43
C PHE A 58 -13.57 3.24 30.06
N ALA A 59 -13.07 2.95 31.28
CA ALA A 59 -12.02 3.75 31.89
C ALA A 59 -10.70 3.66 31.11
N LEU A 60 -10.23 2.45 30.75
CA LEU A 60 -8.99 2.27 29.97
C LEU A 60 -9.09 2.92 28.58
N ALA A 61 -10.24 2.79 27.91
CA ALA A 61 -10.47 3.42 26.62
C ALA A 61 -10.47 4.97 26.73
N GLY A 62 -11.21 5.51 27.70
CA GLY A 62 -11.31 6.95 27.92
C GLY A 62 -9.98 7.58 28.34
N PHE A 63 -9.34 7.06 29.38
CA PHE A 63 -8.06 7.58 29.86
C PHE A 63 -6.93 7.34 28.86
N GLY A 64 -6.94 6.21 28.14
CA GLY A 64 -6.00 5.93 27.07
C GLY A 64 -6.11 6.92 25.91
N ALA A 65 -7.32 7.27 25.48
CA ALA A 65 -7.55 8.29 24.47
C ALA A 65 -7.06 9.67 24.92
N LEU A 66 -7.33 10.06 26.17
CA LEU A 66 -6.85 11.33 26.74
C LEU A 66 -5.31 11.39 26.84
N ALA A 67 -4.68 10.31 27.31
CA ALA A 67 -3.22 10.20 27.36
C ALA A 67 -2.61 10.26 25.95
N GLY A 68 -3.23 9.60 24.97
CA GLY A 68 -2.84 9.66 23.56
C GLY A 68 -2.89 11.08 23.00
N VAL A 69 -3.97 11.83 23.27
CA VAL A 69 -4.09 13.24 22.88
C VAL A 69 -3.00 14.09 23.52
N TRP A 70 -2.72 13.90 24.81
CA TRP A 70 -1.70 14.68 25.51
C TRP A 70 -0.29 14.43 24.96
N LEU A 71 0.06 13.15 24.75
CA LEU A 71 1.33 12.76 24.14
C LEU A 71 1.46 13.29 22.71
N GLU A 72 0.40 13.22 21.91
CA GLU A 72 0.42 13.71 20.53
C GLU A 72 0.49 15.24 20.47
N THR A 73 -0.17 15.96 21.38
CA THR A 73 -0.06 17.43 21.48
C THR A 73 1.37 17.86 21.82
N GLY A 74 2.04 17.14 22.73
CA GLY A 74 3.45 17.37 23.05
C GLY A 74 4.38 17.10 21.86
N ARG A 75 4.11 16.03 21.09
CA ARG A 75 4.82 15.74 19.83
C ARG A 75 4.55 16.80 18.77
N GLN A 76 3.31 17.27 18.65
CA GLN A 76 2.91 18.28 17.68
C GLN A 76 3.56 19.63 17.97
N ASN A 77 3.55 20.08 19.22
CA ASN A 77 4.27 21.29 19.63
C ASN A 77 5.78 21.19 19.33
N ARG A 78 6.37 20.00 19.43
CA ARG A 78 7.77 19.76 19.05
C ARG A 78 7.98 19.81 17.54
N LYS A 79 7.05 19.26 16.74
CA LYS A 79 7.04 19.39 15.27
C LYS A 79 6.90 20.86 14.84
N ASP A 80 6.01 21.62 15.48
CA ASP A 80 5.76 23.03 15.19
C ASP A 80 6.99 23.91 15.54
N ARG A 81 7.71 23.58 16.63
CA ARG A 81 9.00 24.23 16.95
C ARG A 81 10.07 23.94 15.89
N LEU A 82 10.22 22.67 15.48
CA LEU A 82 11.16 22.28 14.43
C LEU A 82 10.80 22.89 13.07
N GLN A 83 9.51 23.13 12.81
CA GLN A 83 9.03 23.89 11.64
C GLN A 83 9.46 25.36 11.68
N ALA A 84 9.37 26.00 12.84
CA ALA A 84 9.80 27.39 13.02
C ALA A 84 11.33 27.54 12.88
N GLU A 85 12.10 26.52 13.30
CA GLU A 85 13.56 26.54 13.24
C GLU A 85 14.12 26.24 11.84
N ASN A 86 13.43 25.46 11.00
CA ASN A 86 13.91 25.05 9.66
C ASN A 86 12.86 25.29 8.54
N PRO A 87 12.66 26.55 8.09
CA PRO A 87 11.66 26.87 7.07
C PRO A 87 11.97 26.26 5.70
N THR A 88 13.26 26.26 5.31
CA THR A 88 13.75 25.89 3.97
C THR A 88 14.13 24.42 3.82
N ALA A 89 14.15 23.65 4.92
CA ALA A 89 14.51 22.24 4.94
C ALA A 89 13.39 21.41 5.57
N PRO A 90 12.29 21.12 4.84
CA PRO A 90 11.13 20.43 5.39
C PRO A 90 11.43 19.03 5.94
N TRP A 91 12.46 18.35 5.41
CA TRP A 91 12.92 17.06 5.92
C TRP A 91 13.56 17.12 7.32
N MET A 92 14.03 18.28 7.79
CA MET A 92 14.58 18.45 9.14
C MET A 92 13.52 18.53 10.24
N ARG A 93 12.24 18.60 9.86
CA ARG A 93 11.10 18.69 10.80
C ARG A 93 10.82 17.38 11.53
N ARG A 94 11.27 16.26 10.98
CA ARG A 94 11.20 14.93 11.59
C ARG A 94 12.53 14.61 12.27
N VAL A 95 12.45 14.24 13.55
CA VAL A 95 13.63 14.02 14.39
C VAL A 95 14.49 12.86 13.88
N ASP A 96 13.85 11.81 13.35
CA ASP A 96 14.58 10.69 12.78
C ASP A 96 15.32 11.09 11.49
N TRP A 97 14.62 11.76 10.57
CA TRP A 97 15.23 12.28 9.34
C TRP A 97 16.40 13.24 9.61
N ALA A 98 16.24 14.14 10.57
CA ALA A 98 17.31 15.05 11.00
C ALA A 98 18.56 14.32 11.55
N GLN A 99 18.39 13.10 12.07
CA GLN A 99 19.49 12.24 12.53
C GLN A 99 20.08 11.35 11.42
N GLY A 100 19.66 11.51 10.16
CA GLY A 100 20.09 10.62 9.09
C GLY A 100 19.36 9.28 9.05
N ARG A 101 18.29 9.11 9.85
CA ARG A 101 17.65 7.80 10.07
C ARG A 101 16.17 7.82 9.69
N CYS A 102 15.70 6.73 9.15
CA CYS A 102 14.28 6.48 8.92
C CYS A 102 13.89 5.28 9.79
N ASN A 103 13.07 5.52 10.81
CA ASN A 103 12.65 4.45 11.71
C ASN A 103 11.59 3.56 11.07
N SER A 104 11.64 2.27 11.37
CA SER A 104 10.63 1.29 11.01
C SER A 104 9.25 1.61 11.59
N LYS A 105 8.19 1.29 10.84
CA LYS A 105 6.81 1.32 11.34
C LYS A 105 6.44 0.08 12.17
N THR A 106 7.20 -1.01 12.13
CA THR A 106 6.91 -2.32 12.75
C THR A 106 6.60 -2.21 14.24
N LYS A 107 7.40 -1.46 15.02
CA LYS A 107 7.12 -1.27 16.47
C LYS A 107 5.77 -0.59 16.70
N SER A 108 5.43 0.42 15.90
CA SER A 108 4.16 1.12 16.03
C SER A 108 3.00 0.21 15.65
N THR A 109 3.16 -0.60 14.60
CA THR A 109 2.18 -1.59 14.14
C THR A 109 1.94 -2.67 15.19
N MET A 110 2.99 -3.21 15.81
CA MET A 110 2.88 -4.18 16.90
C MET A 110 2.09 -3.61 18.09
N ILE A 111 2.41 -2.38 18.51
CA ILE A 111 1.70 -1.72 19.62
C ILE A 111 0.23 -1.49 19.27
N SER A 112 -0.07 -0.97 18.07
CA SER A 112 -1.46 -0.75 17.65
C SER A 112 -2.23 -2.07 17.51
N ALA A 113 -1.58 -3.14 17.05
CA ALA A 113 -2.17 -4.47 16.96
C ALA A 113 -2.59 -4.99 18.34
N TRP A 114 -1.71 -4.93 19.35
CA TRP A 114 -2.05 -5.35 20.71
C TRP A 114 -3.15 -4.51 21.35
N VAL A 115 -3.08 -3.18 21.20
CA VAL A 115 -4.12 -2.28 21.72
C VAL A 115 -5.46 -2.65 21.11
N PHE A 116 -5.53 -2.78 19.79
CA PHE A 116 -6.77 -3.10 19.09
C PHE A 116 -7.29 -4.50 19.44
N ALA A 117 -6.41 -5.51 19.47
CA ALA A 117 -6.77 -6.88 19.85
C ALA A 117 -7.29 -6.93 21.29
N PHE A 118 -6.64 -6.24 22.23
CA PHE A 118 -7.07 -6.18 23.63
C PHE A 118 -8.48 -5.60 23.75
N PHE A 119 -8.71 -4.40 23.20
CA PHE A 119 -10.03 -3.76 23.28
C PHE A 119 -11.12 -4.57 22.58
N TRP A 120 -10.85 -5.12 21.40
CA TRP A 120 -11.80 -5.95 20.68
C TRP A 120 -12.18 -7.22 21.45
N ASN A 121 -11.20 -7.92 22.02
CA ASN A 121 -11.45 -9.14 22.80
C ASN A 121 -12.17 -8.82 24.12
N MET A 122 -11.82 -7.71 24.77
CA MET A 122 -12.46 -7.30 26.02
C MET A 122 -13.96 -6.99 25.82
N VAL A 123 -14.34 -6.44 24.66
CA VAL A 123 -15.75 -6.17 24.31
C VAL A 123 -16.48 -7.43 23.81
N SER A 124 -15.80 -8.34 23.10
CA SER A 124 -16.43 -9.53 22.51
C SER A 124 -16.50 -10.73 23.45
N ALA A 125 -15.59 -10.88 24.42
CA ALA A 125 -15.54 -12.02 25.35
C ALA A 125 -16.83 -12.25 26.16
N PRO A 126 -17.58 -11.21 26.61
CA PRO A 126 -18.86 -11.42 27.30
C PRO A 126 -19.89 -12.21 26.49
N ILE A 127 -19.85 -12.14 25.15
CA ILE A 127 -20.78 -12.89 24.28
C ILE A 127 -20.62 -14.40 24.52
N VAL A 128 -19.39 -14.89 24.65
CA VAL A 128 -19.11 -16.32 24.87
C VAL A 128 -19.34 -16.71 26.33
N TYR A 129 -19.01 -15.84 27.28
CA TYR A 129 -19.11 -16.14 28.71
C TYR A 129 -20.56 -16.11 29.23
N PHE A 130 -21.36 -15.13 28.82
CA PHE A 130 -22.72 -14.93 29.35
C PHE A 130 -23.82 -15.57 28.52
N MET A 131 -23.55 -15.98 27.27
CA MET A 131 -24.56 -16.63 26.43
C MET A 131 -24.52 -18.15 26.63
N PRO A 132 -25.58 -18.77 27.18
CA PRO A 132 -25.63 -20.21 27.36
C PRO A 132 -25.61 -20.94 26.01
N LEU A 133 -24.96 -22.10 25.95
CA LEU A 133 -24.93 -22.98 24.77
C LEU A 133 -26.34 -23.29 24.21
N SER A 134 -27.34 -23.39 25.09
CA SER A 134 -28.74 -23.61 24.71
C SER A 134 -29.36 -22.49 23.88
N THR A 135 -28.82 -21.26 23.96
CA THR A 135 -29.30 -20.11 23.18
C THR A 135 -28.91 -20.23 21.72
N PHE A 136 -27.69 -20.71 21.43
CA PHE A 136 -27.22 -20.94 20.06
C PHE A 136 -27.99 -22.08 19.37
N GLN A 137 -28.43 -23.08 20.15
CA GLN A 137 -29.25 -24.18 19.62
C GLN A 137 -30.68 -23.75 19.28
N LYS A 138 -31.28 -22.88 20.10
CA LYS A 138 -32.68 -22.43 19.93
C LYS A 138 -32.84 -21.26 18.96
N ARG A 139 -31.80 -20.46 18.76
CA ARG A 139 -31.81 -19.28 17.89
C ARG A 139 -30.53 -19.27 17.03
N PRO A 140 -30.56 -19.84 15.82
CA PRO A 140 -29.38 -19.90 14.94
C PRO A 140 -28.80 -18.51 14.64
N VAL A 141 -29.62 -17.46 14.64
CA VAL A 141 -29.17 -16.06 14.47
C VAL A 141 -28.16 -15.62 15.54
N ALA A 142 -28.19 -16.21 16.75
CA ALA A 142 -27.22 -15.93 17.80
C ALA A 142 -25.77 -16.33 17.40
N LEU A 143 -25.60 -17.26 16.45
CA LEU A 143 -24.28 -17.65 15.93
C LEU A 143 -23.57 -16.49 15.22
N VAL A 144 -24.31 -15.52 14.67
CA VAL A 144 -23.72 -14.30 14.07
C VAL A 144 -22.91 -13.53 15.12
N GLY A 145 -23.33 -13.55 16.40
CA GLY A 145 -22.59 -12.93 17.50
C GLY A 145 -21.21 -13.55 17.74
N LEU A 146 -21.00 -14.82 17.38
CA LEU A 146 -19.71 -15.51 17.53
C LEU A 146 -18.65 -15.04 16.52
N LEU A 147 -19.06 -14.32 15.46
CA LEU A 147 -18.12 -13.69 14.53
C LEU A 147 -17.22 -12.66 15.23
N PHE A 148 -17.74 -11.97 16.26
CA PHE A 148 -16.97 -10.97 17.01
C PHE A 148 -15.81 -11.59 17.81
N PRO A 149 -16.01 -12.62 18.65
CA PRO A 149 -14.92 -13.37 19.28
C PRO A 149 -13.97 -14.03 18.27
N ALA A 150 -14.49 -14.59 17.17
CA ALA A 150 -13.65 -15.19 16.12
C ALA A 150 -12.72 -14.15 15.47
N ALA A 151 -13.23 -12.95 15.16
CA ALA A 151 -12.40 -11.83 14.72
C ALA A 151 -11.37 -11.44 15.80
N GLY A 152 -11.75 -11.47 17.07
CA GLY A 152 -10.86 -11.23 18.21
C GLY A 152 -9.67 -12.20 18.26
N ILE A 153 -9.90 -13.48 18.01
CA ILE A 153 -8.83 -14.49 17.89
C ILE A 153 -7.92 -14.16 16.70
N GLY A 154 -8.48 -13.79 15.55
CA GLY A 154 -7.71 -13.37 14.38
C GLY A 154 -6.80 -12.17 14.67
N LEU A 155 -7.30 -11.17 15.40
CA LEU A 155 -6.52 -10.00 15.84
C LEU A 155 -5.41 -10.37 16.82
N LEU A 156 -5.65 -11.32 17.74
CA LEU A 156 -4.62 -11.82 18.64
C LEU A 156 -3.52 -12.55 17.88
N ILE A 157 -3.87 -13.41 16.92
CA ILE A 157 -2.91 -14.08 16.05
C ILE A 157 -2.07 -13.05 15.30
N TRP A 158 -2.68 -12.00 14.76
CA TRP A 158 -1.96 -10.91 14.11
C TRP A 158 -1.01 -10.19 15.08
N ALA A 159 -1.47 -9.79 16.27
CA ALA A 159 -0.64 -9.12 17.27
C ALA A 159 0.55 -9.98 17.72
N VAL A 160 0.34 -11.29 17.92
CA VAL A 160 1.41 -12.24 18.23
C VAL A 160 2.42 -12.34 17.09
N ARG A 161 1.97 -12.42 15.82
CA ARG A 161 2.87 -12.44 14.66
C ARG A 161 3.74 -11.18 14.56
N GLU A 162 3.16 -9.99 14.74
CA GLU A 162 3.91 -8.72 14.77
C GLU A 162 4.93 -8.67 15.92
N THR A 163 4.60 -9.32 17.04
CA THR A 163 5.49 -9.41 18.21
C THR A 163 6.66 -10.34 17.95
N LEU A 164 6.41 -11.49 17.32
CA LEU A 164 7.46 -12.42 16.90
C LEU A 164 8.41 -11.75 15.91
N ALA A 165 7.88 -11.04 14.90
CA ALA A 165 8.68 -10.25 13.97
C ALA A 165 9.56 -9.23 14.72
N TRP A 166 9.00 -8.49 15.68
CA TRP A 166 9.76 -7.51 16.45
C TRP A 166 10.87 -8.14 17.32
N PHE A 167 10.63 -9.31 17.91
CA PHE A 167 11.65 -10.03 18.69
C PHE A 167 12.76 -10.62 17.80
N GLU A 168 12.40 -11.13 16.63
CA GLU A 168 13.32 -11.74 15.69
C GLU A 168 14.23 -10.69 15.02
N PHE A 169 13.64 -9.62 14.49
CA PHE A 169 14.34 -8.59 13.72
C PHE A 169 14.82 -7.40 14.54
N GLY A 170 14.31 -7.22 15.76
CA GLY A 170 14.72 -6.18 16.69
C GLY A 170 14.28 -4.77 16.28
N LYS A 171 15.09 -3.78 16.66
CA LYS A 171 14.87 -2.38 16.28
C LYS A 171 15.53 -2.11 14.94
N THR A 172 14.71 -2.02 13.92
CA THR A 172 15.12 -1.79 12.55
C THR A 172 15.05 -0.31 12.17
N TYR A 173 16.05 0.15 11.43
CA TYR A 173 16.09 1.51 10.88
C TYR A 173 16.93 1.55 9.63
N PHE A 174 16.59 2.47 8.74
CA PHE A 174 17.37 2.79 7.55
C PHE A 174 18.22 4.04 7.82
N GLU A 175 19.53 3.91 7.71
CA GLU A 175 20.47 5.03 7.82
C GLU A 175 20.87 5.50 6.42
N MET A 176 20.61 6.76 6.14
CA MET A 176 20.87 7.39 4.84
C MET A 176 22.30 7.92 4.79
N ASN A 177 22.98 7.72 3.66
CA ASN A 177 24.31 8.30 3.44
C ASN A 177 24.22 9.83 3.28
N SER A 178 23.12 10.34 2.72
CA SER A 178 22.83 11.75 2.55
C SER A 178 21.35 12.02 2.81
N VAL A 179 21.03 13.06 3.58
CA VAL A 179 19.65 13.52 3.80
C VAL A 179 19.47 14.92 3.23
N PRO A 180 18.44 15.16 2.41
CA PRO A 180 17.44 14.20 1.93
C PRO A 180 17.99 13.28 0.82
N GLY A 181 17.20 12.28 0.42
CA GLY A 181 17.39 11.61 -0.86
C GLY A 181 17.13 12.60 -1.99
N VAL A 182 18.04 12.67 -2.96
CA VAL A 182 17.99 13.66 -4.04
C VAL A 182 17.36 13.06 -5.28
N ILE A 183 16.35 13.73 -5.83
CA ILE A 183 15.71 13.31 -7.09
C ILE A 183 16.73 13.31 -8.25
N GLY A 184 16.70 12.27 -9.08
CA GLY A 184 17.67 12.08 -10.18
C GLY A 184 19.00 11.44 -9.73
N ARG A 185 19.17 11.13 -8.45
CA ARG A 185 20.34 10.44 -7.88
C ARG A 185 19.95 9.09 -7.29
N GLU A 186 20.93 8.34 -6.81
CA GLU A 186 20.66 7.10 -6.08
C GLU A 186 20.38 7.37 -4.60
N LEU A 187 19.30 6.77 -4.10
CA LEU A 187 19.08 6.62 -2.67
C LEU A 187 20.07 5.59 -2.12
N ARG A 188 21.08 6.07 -1.39
CA ARG A 188 22.11 5.25 -0.78
C ARG A 188 22.02 5.25 0.74
N GLY A 189 22.24 4.10 1.34
CA GLY A 189 22.22 3.94 2.79
C GLY A 189 22.26 2.47 3.18
N ASN A 190 22.00 2.19 4.45
CA ASN A 190 22.02 0.84 4.99
C ASN A 190 20.85 0.60 5.93
N ILE A 191 20.17 -0.53 5.76
CA ILE A 191 19.15 -0.99 6.70
C ILE A 191 19.85 -1.84 7.75
N TYR A 192 19.65 -1.48 9.02
CA TYR A 192 20.11 -2.28 10.15
C TYR A 192 18.95 -3.12 10.66
N ALA A 193 19.11 -4.44 10.66
CA ALA A 193 18.13 -5.38 11.15
C ALA A 193 18.83 -6.62 11.72
N ARG A 194 18.22 -7.27 12.72
CA ARG A 194 18.78 -8.50 13.28
C ARG A 194 18.32 -9.69 12.45
N PHE A 195 19.26 -10.48 11.93
CA PHE A 195 18.94 -11.79 11.36
C PHE A 195 19.69 -12.88 12.14
N PRO A 196 18.98 -13.80 12.81
CA PRO A 196 19.60 -14.97 13.41
C PRO A 196 20.27 -15.87 12.36
N ARG A 197 19.70 -15.90 11.14
CA ARG A 197 20.26 -16.57 9.96
C ARG A 197 20.01 -15.68 8.73
N PRO A 198 20.98 -15.54 7.80
CA PRO A 198 20.76 -14.80 6.56
C PRO A 198 19.59 -15.41 5.76
N PRO A 199 18.71 -14.58 5.16
CA PRO A 199 17.60 -15.08 4.34
C PRO A 199 18.10 -15.76 3.06
N ASP A 200 17.72 -17.02 2.83
CA ASP A 200 18.19 -17.88 1.72
C ASP A 200 18.01 -17.27 0.33
N HIS A 201 16.93 -16.53 0.12
CA HIS A 201 16.56 -15.95 -1.18
C HIS A 201 16.95 -14.46 -1.32
N GLY A 202 17.77 -13.93 -0.40
CA GLY A 202 18.12 -12.51 -0.36
C GLY A 202 16.98 -11.63 0.19
N ILE A 203 17.14 -10.31 0.03
CA ILE A 203 16.18 -9.31 0.50
C ILE A 203 15.73 -8.47 -0.69
N ARG A 204 14.41 -8.38 -0.89
CA ARG A 204 13.80 -7.54 -1.91
C ARG A 204 13.55 -6.15 -1.35
N LEU A 205 14.26 -5.17 -1.89
CA LEU A 205 14.04 -3.76 -1.60
C LEU A 205 13.08 -3.18 -2.63
N LYS A 206 12.07 -2.43 -2.17
CA LYS A 206 11.13 -1.70 -3.03
C LYS A 206 11.07 -0.25 -2.59
N LEU A 207 11.43 0.69 -3.46
CA LEU A 207 11.22 2.12 -3.22
C LEU A 207 9.98 2.56 -3.98
N SER A 208 8.95 3.02 -3.27
CA SER A 208 7.67 3.44 -3.84
C SER A 208 7.42 4.93 -3.60
N CYS A 209 7.03 5.65 -4.64
CA CYS A 209 6.40 6.96 -4.54
C CYS A 209 4.89 6.75 -4.49
N VAL A 210 4.26 7.20 -3.40
CA VAL A 210 2.85 6.94 -3.10
C VAL A 210 2.12 8.27 -2.94
N ASN A 211 1.09 8.46 -3.75
CA ASN A 211 0.11 9.49 -3.54
C ASN A 211 -0.95 9.01 -2.54
N ARG A 212 -0.99 9.65 -1.37
CA ARG A 212 -1.96 9.40 -0.30
C ARG A 212 -3.03 10.48 -0.32
N VAL A 213 -4.24 10.09 -0.74
CA VAL A 213 -5.42 10.96 -0.77
C VAL A 213 -6.38 10.57 0.34
N VAL A 214 -6.76 11.54 1.18
CA VAL A 214 -7.79 11.38 2.19
C VAL A 214 -9.11 11.91 1.61
N ASN A 215 -10.03 10.98 1.33
CA ASN A 215 -11.36 11.29 0.80
C ASN A 215 -12.40 11.31 1.92
N GLY A 216 -13.38 12.20 1.81
CA GLY A 216 -14.48 12.34 2.76
C GLY A 216 -14.31 13.49 3.75
N SER A 217 -15.33 13.72 4.58
CA SER A 217 -15.34 14.72 5.65
C SER A 217 -15.94 14.12 6.92
N GLY A 218 -15.44 14.54 8.10
CA GLY A 218 -15.96 14.07 9.38
C GLY A 218 -15.64 12.60 9.68
N LYS A 219 -16.68 11.78 9.94
CA LYS A 219 -16.56 10.40 10.44
C LYS A 219 -16.29 9.36 9.34
N ASP A 220 -16.45 9.75 8.07
CA ASP A 220 -16.30 8.86 6.91
C ASP A 220 -15.04 9.20 6.10
N GLN A 221 -13.93 9.44 6.81
CA GLN A 221 -12.64 9.62 6.16
C GLN A 221 -12.10 8.27 5.70
N SER A 222 -11.77 8.17 4.43
CA SER A 222 -11.10 7.02 3.84
C SER A 222 -9.75 7.46 3.29
N VAL A 223 -8.71 6.68 3.60
CA VAL A 223 -7.36 6.92 3.07
C VAL A 223 -7.17 6.02 1.86
N LYS A 224 -6.92 6.63 0.70
CA LYS A 224 -6.61 5.94 -0.54
C LYS A 224 -5.14 6.19 -0.89
N GLU A 225 -4.39 5.10 -1.02
CA GLU A 225 -2.97 5.14 -1.40
C GLU A 225 -2.81 4.61 -2.82
N ARG A 226 -2.28 5.44 -3.71
CA ARG A 226 -1.96 5.10 -5.09
C ARG A 226 -0.46 5.17 -5.30
N ILE A 227 0.16 4.09 -5.76
CA ILE A 227 1.56 4.07 -6.14
C ILE A 227 1.68 4.80 -7.48
N GLU A 228 2.45 5.87 -7.52
CA GLU A 228 2.76 6.63 -8.74
C GLU A 228 4.00 6.05 -9.43
N TRP A 229 4.96 5.58 -8.63
CA TRP A 229 6.22 5.01 -9.13
C TRP A 229 6.77 3.97 -8.16
N ARG A 230 7.47 2.97 -8.68
CA ARG A 230 8.23 1.99 -7.88
C ARG A 230 9.50 1.55 -8.60
N ALA A 231 10.57 1.37 -7.84
CA ALA A 231 11.74 0.57 -8.20
C ALA A 231 11.89 -0.62 -7.25
N GLU A 232 12.38 -1.74 -7.79
CA GLU A 232 12.66 -2.95 -7.03
C GLU A 232 14.12 -3.38 -7.26
N LYS A 233 14.77 -3.89 -6.22
CA LYS A 233 16.10 -4.49 -6.31
C LYS A 233 16.18 -5.67 -5.36
N LEU A 234 16.66 -6.81 -5.86
CA LEU A 234 16.98 -7.96 -5.04
C LEU A 234 18.44 -7.83 -4.58
N VAL A 235 18.67 -7.85 -3.27
CA VAL A 235 20.01 -7.83 -2.67
C VAL A 235 20.34 -9.26 -2.25
N SER A 236 21.45 -9.78 -2.79
CA SER A 236 21.87 -11.16 -2.54
C SER A 236 22.55 -11.29 -1.18
N GLN A 237 22.59 -12.51 -0.63
CA GLN A 237 23.22 -12.77 0.67
C GLN A 237 24.67 -12.28 0.78
N GLY A 238 25.45 -12.42 -0.30
CA GLY A 238 26.85 -12.02 -0.34
C GLY A 238 27.09 -10.51 -0.24
N GLU A 239 26.05 -9.69 -0.39
CA GLU A 239 26.11 -8.23 -0.26
C GLU A 239 25.81 -7.75 1.17
N PHE A 240 25.46 -8.65 2.09
CA PHE A 240 25.16 -8.29 3.47
C PHE A 240 26.44 -8.15 4.29
N TYR A 241 26.51 -7.08 5.09
CA TYR A 241 27.61 -6.87 6.03
C TYR A 241 27.18 -7.26 7.45
N SER A 242 28.08 -7.89 8.20
CA SER A 242 27.87 -8.15 9.62
C SER A 242 28.21 -6.89 10.43
N SER A 243 27.32 -6.49 11.33
CA SER A 243 27.47 -5.35 12.23
C SER A 243 27.32 -5.81 13.69
N PRO A 244 27.95 -5.15 14.68
CA PRO A 244 27.72 -5.43 16.09
C PRO A 244 26.24 -5.33 16.52
N THR A 245 25.44 -4.56 15.77
CA THR A 245 24.00 -4.36 16.01
C THR A 245 23.10 -5.30 15.20
N GLY A 246 23.66 -6.17 14.35
CA GLY A 246 22.90 -7.10 13.50
C GLY A 246 23.48 -7.22 12.09
N THR A 247 22.62 -7.35 11.10
CA THR A 247 22.96 -7.36 9.68
C THR A 247 22.73 -5.97 9.08
N MET A 248 23.63 -5.57 8.20
CA MET A 248 23.60 -4.32 7.47
C MET A 248 23.33 -4.63 6.00
N ILE A 249 22.19 -4.17 5.52
CA ILE A 249 21.70 -4.43 4.17
C ILE A 249 21.93 -3.16 3.34
N PRO A 250 22.79 -3.19 2.32
CA PRO A 250 23.05 -2.02 1.50
C PRO A 250 21.83 -1.68 0.64
N VAL A 251 21.44 -0.40 0.66
CA VAL A 251 20.39 0.15 -0.19
C VAL A 251 21.06 1.03 -1.24
N SER A 252 20.79 0.72 -2.51
CA SER A 252 21.16 1.55 -3.66
C SER A 252 20.07 1.39 -4.72
N LEU A 253 19.20 2.40 -4.81
CA LEU A 253 18.07 2.46 -5.73
C LEU A 253 18.08 3.82 -6.44
N HIS A 254 18.01 3.82 -7.77
CA HIS A 254 18.01 5.07 -8.55
C HIS A 254 16.63 5.75 -8.49
N ILE A 255 16.60 7.04 -8.15
CA ILE A 255 15.40 7.87 -8.18
C ILE A 255 15.36 8.60 -9.53
N PRO A 256 14.29 8.48 -10.31
CA PRO A 256 14.26 9.07 -11.64
C PRO A 256 14.09 10.60 -11.55
N CYS A 257 14.56 11.32 -12.59
CA CYS A 257 14.62 12.78 -12.56
C CYS A 257 13.25 13.47 -12.62
N ASP A 258 12.24 12.77 -13.12
CA ASP A 258 10.84 13.18 -13.26
C ASP A 258 9.98 12.82 -12.03
N ALA A 259 10.58 12.22 -11.00
CA ALA A 259 9.83 11.82 -9.81
C ALA A 259 9.23 13.04 -9.07
N ALA A 260 8.05 12.82 -8.47
CA ALA A 260 7.45 13.79 -7.56
C ALA A 260 8.24 13.88 -6.24
N GLU A 261 8.42 15.09 -5.72
CA GLU A 261 9.03 15.28 -4.40
C GLU A 261 8.07 14.96 -3.27
N THR A 262 8.63 14.71 -2.09
CA THR A 262 7.83 14.52 -0.87
C THR A 262 7.05 15.79 -0.57
N ASP A 263 5.73 15.68 -0.55
CA ASP A 263 4.84 16.79 -0.25
C ASP A 263 3.88 16.42 0.88
N SER A 264 3.88 17.24 1.92
CA SER A 264 3.01 17.13 3.08
C SER A 264 2.29 18.46 3.38
N GLN A 265 2.24 19.40 2.44
CA GLN A 265 1.58 20.70 2.61
C GLN A 265 0.06 20.54 2.72
N ASP A 266 -0.55 19.74 1.83
CA ASP A 266 -1.96 19.36 1.96
C ASP A 266 -2.11 18.06 2.76
N SER A 267 -2.71 18.17 3.94
CA SER A 267 -3.07 17.00 4.77
C SER A 267 -3.94 15.95 4.07
N ARG A 268 -4.67 16.33 3.01
CA ARG A 268 -5.58 15.44 2.27
C ARG A 268 -5.00 14.90 0.98
N ASN A 269 -3.87 15.42 0.51
CA ASN A 269 -3.22 14.96 -0.71
C ASN A 269 -1.71 15.06 -0.51
N GLN A 270 -1.07 13.94 -0.22
CA GLN A 270 0.35 13.89 0.16
C GLN A 270 1.13 12.98 -0.77
N ILE A 271 2.34 13.39 -1.12
CA ILE A 271 3.32 12.53 -1.78
C ILE A 271 4.26 11.98 -0.72
N VAL A 272 4.21 10.66 -0.52
CA VAL A 272 4.97 9.95 0.50
C VAL A 272 5.87 8.91 -0.16
N TRP A 273 7.14 8.91 0.20
CA TRP A 273 8.11 7.93 -0.27
C TRP A 273 8.35 6.84 0.76
N MET A 274 8.26 5.60 0.31
CA MET A 274 8.27 4.41 1.18
C MET A 274 9.29 3.40 0.65
N LEU A 275 10.31 3.14 1.45
CA LEU A 275 11.27 2.07 1.26
C LEU A 275 10.77 0.84 2.02
N GLU A 276 10.44 -0.22 1.29
CA GLU A 276 10.04 -1.51 1.82
C GLU A 276 11.21 -2.50 1.69
N ALA A 277 11.44 -3.30 2.72
CA ALA A 277 12.36 -4.42 2.68
C ALA A 277 11.60 -5.70 3.04
N ASP A 278 11.69 -6.70 2.17
CA ASP A 278 10.92 -7.94 2.23
C ASP A 278 11.86 -9.15 2.04
N ALA A 279 11.77 -10.14 2.93
CA ALA A 279 12.49 -11.40 2.76
C ALA A 279 11.75 -12.58 3.38
N ASP A 280 11.81 -13.71 2.67
CA ASP A 280 11.31 -15.00 3.14
C ASP A 280 12.28 -15.55 4.19
N VAL A 281 11.83 -15.64 5.44
CA VAL A 281 12.60 -16.14 6.58
C VAL A 281 11.81 -17.25 7.26
N PRO A 282 12.44 -18.39 7.62
CA PRO A 282 11.74 -19.47 8.31
C PRO A 282 11.10 -19.01 9.62
N GLY A 283 9.77 -19.11 9.73
CA GLY A 283 9.01 -18.71 10.92
C GLY A 283 8.12 -17.50 10.64
N VAL A 284 8.71 -16.31 10.58
CA VAL A 284 8.01 -15.07 10.26
C VAL A 284 8.77 -14.32 9.18
N ASP A 285 8.10 -14.03 8.06
CA ASP A 285 8.71 -13.27 6.96
C ASP A 285 9.16 -11.89 7.45
N TYR A 286 10.34 -11.45 7.01
CA TYR A 286 10.81 -10.11 7.27
C TYR A 286 10.06 -9.14 6.36
N LYS A 287 9.28 -8.23 6.94
CA LYS A 287 8.65 -7.14 6.20
C LYS A 287 8.76 -5.85 7.00
N ASP A 288 9.45 -4.88 6.44
CA ASP A 288 9.63 -3.58 7.06
C ASP A 288 9.44 -2.42 6.09
N LEU A 289 9.04 -1.28 6.64
CA LEU A 289 8.58 -0.11 5.91
C LEU A 289 9.15 1.16 6.54
N PHE A 290 9.97 1.87 5.76
CA PHE A 290 10.65 3.10 6.15
C PHE A 290 10.13 4.25 5.30
N GLU A 291 9.66 5.30 5.93
CA GLU A 291 9.27 6.52 5.24
C GLU A 291 10.50 7.40 5.06
N VAL A 292 10.89 7.66 3.80
CA VAL A 292 12.15 8.33 3.44
C VAL A 292 11.92 9.74 2.90
N PRO A 293 12.76 10.73 3.25
CA PRO A 293 12.66 12.08 2.72
C PRO A 293 13.31 12.16 1.34
N ILE A 294 12.51 12.33 0.29
CA ILE A 294 13.02 12.51 -1.09
C ILE A 294 12.57 13.88 -1.60
N PHE A 295 13.53 14.73 -1.98
CA PHE A 295 13.29 16.14 -2.33
C PHE A 295 14.13 16.57 -3.53
N ARG A 296 13.69 17.62 -4.22
CA ARG A 296 14.54 18.35 -5.15
C ARG A 296 15.45 19.27 -4.34
N THR A 297 16.76 19.09 -4.49
CA THR A 297 17.79 19.96 -3.90
C THR A 297 18.66 20.58 -5.00
N LYS A 298 19.64 21.41 -4.61
CA LYS A 298 20.63 21.97 -5.54
C LYS A 298 21.47 20.90 -6.26
N ASP A 299 21.56 19.69 -5.71
CA ASP A 299 22.33 18.58 -6.28
C ASP A 299 21.52 17.72 -7.27
N SER A 300 20.23 18.07 -7.45
CA SER A 300 19.38 17.46 -8.47
C SER A 300 19.93 17.84 -9.85
N PRO A 301 19.98 16.89 -10.80
CA PRO A 301 20.45 17.20 -12.14
C PRO A 301 19.56 18.26 -12.79
N SER A 302 20.18 19.16 -13.54
CA SER A 302 19.44 20.08 -14.42
C SER A 302 18.66 19.30 -15.49
N GLU A 303 17.67 19.92 -16.14
CA GLU A 303 16.90 19.25 -17.21
C GLU A 303 17.79 18.71 -18.34
N ALA A 304 18.86 19.45 -18.68
CA ALA A 304 19.83 19.03 -19.68
C ALA A 304 20.64 17.79 -19.22
N GLU A 305 21.09 17.78 -17.95
CA GLU A 305 21.77 16.63 -17.36
C GLU A 305 20.84 15.42 -17.24
N ALA A 306 19.58 15.62 -16.86
CA ALA A 306 18.57 14.57 -16.76
C ALA A 306 18.35 13.87 -18.12
N ASN A 307 18.27 14.65 -19.20
CA ASN A 307 18.16 14.12 -20.55
C ASN A 307 19.41 13.35 -20.99
N ALA A 308 20.60 13.84 -20.63
CA ALA A 308 21.87 13.15 -20.89
C ALA A 308 22.00 11.84 -20.09
N LEU A 309 21.60 11.85 -18.81
CA LEU A 309 21.54 10.68 -17.93
C LEU A 309 20.56 9.63 -18.47
N ALA A 310 19.36 10.04 -18.88
CA ALA A 310 18.39 9.13 -19.50
C ALA A 310 18.92 8.51 -20.80
N SER A 311 19.65 9.29 -21.60
CA SER A 311 20.23 8.80 -22.85
C SER A 311 21.39 7.82 -22.64
N SER A 312 22.11 7.95 -21.52
CA SER A 312 23.28 7.15 -21.16
C SER A 312 22.98 5.98 -20.21
N GLN A 313 21.70 5.72 -19.90
CA GLN A 313 21.32 4.61 -19.04
C GLN A 313 21.74 3.27 -19.68
N PRO A 314 22.35 2.35 -18.90
CA PRO A 314 22.70 1.03 -19.39
C PRO A 314 21.46 0.29 -19.89
N ALA A 315 21.65 -0.64 -20.83
CA ALA A 315 20.58 -1.52 -21.28
C ALA A 315 20.01 -2.27 -20.08
N ILE A 316 18.68 -2.25 -19.92
CA ILE A 316 18.02 -3.04 -18.89
C ILE A 316 18.11 -4.50 -19.32
N ASP A 317 18.67 -5.34 -18.45
CA ASP A 317 18.79 -6.76 -18.73
C ASP A 317 17.41 -7.40 -18.89
N LYS A 318 17.31 -8.28 -19.89
CA LYS A 318 16.11 -9.08 -20.12
C LYS A 318 15.81 -9.90 -18.86
N PRO A 319 14.59 -9.83 -18.31
CA PRO A 319 14.25 -10.61 -17.13
C PRO A 319 14.35 -12.12 -17.42
N PRO A 320 14.69 -12.96 -16.43
CA PRO A 320 14.96 -14.38 -16.64
C PRO A 320 13.74 -15.16 -17.16
N ASN A 321 12.53 -14.75 -16.79
CA ASN A 321 11.27 -15.35 -17.23
C ASN A 321 10.28 -14.25 -17.66
N PRO A 322 10.44 -13.65 -18.86
CA PRO A 322 9.52 -12.63 -19.33
C PRO A 322 8.14 -13.23 -19.58
N ALA A 323 7.10 -12.55 -19.12
CA ALA A 323 5.72 -12.88 -19.46
C ALA A 323 5.40 -12.51 -20.92
N VAL A 324 6.17 -11.61 -21.53
CA VAL A 324 6.02 -11.15 -22.91
C VAL A 324 7.07 -11.79 -23.82
N ILE A 325 6.63 -12.36 -24.92
CA ILE A 325 7.51 -12.99 -25.91
C ILE A 325 7.93 -11.92 -26.92
N VAL A 326 9.23 -11.67 -27.04
CA VAL A 326 9.80 -10.75 -28.02
C VAL A 326 10.51 -11.54 -29.10
N SER A 327 10.12 -11.34 -30.35
CA SER A 327 10.70 -12.02 -31.52
C SER A 327 10.98 -11.03 -32.65
N LEU A 328 12.08 -11.22 -33.36
CA LEU A 328 12.37 -10.52 -34.61
C LEU A 328 11.52 -11.12 -35.73
N SER A 329 10.69 -10.29 -36.36
CA SER A 329 9.92 -10.62 -37.55
C SER A 329 10.53 -9.94 -38.77
N SER A 330 10.22 -10.43 -39.98
CA SER A 330 10.68 -9.85 -41.25
C SER A 330 10.24 -8.40 -41.47
N SER A 331 9.23 -7.93 -40.72
CA SER A 331 8.67 -6.57 -40.79
C SER A 331 9.00 -5.68 -39.59
N GLY A 332 9.72 -6.17 -38.57
CA GLY A 332 10.04 -5.42 -37.35
C GLY A 332 10.17 -6.31 -36.11
N MET A 333 10.22 -5.71 -34.92
CA MET A 333 10.18 -6.45 -33.65
C MET A 333 8.73 -6.71 -33.23
N GLU A 334 8.38 -7.98 -33.03
CA GLU A 334 7.07 -8.40 -32.53
C GLU A 334 7.12 -8.65 -31.02
N PHE A 335 6.18 -8.03 -30.30
CA PHE A 335 5.94 -8.21 -28.88
C PHE A 335 4.58 -8.91 -28.72
N TYR A 336 4.62 -10.17 -28.30
CA TYR A 336 3.44 -10.98 -28.07
C TYR A 336 3.15 -11.10 -26.58
N PHE A 337 1.98 -10.61 -26.17
CA PHE A 337 1.45 -10.70 -24.83
C PHE A 337 0.48 -11.90 -24.76
N PRO A 338 0.91 -13.03 -24.17
CA PRO A 338 0.10 -14.23 -24.12
C PRO A 338 -1.10 -14.09 -23.16
N ALA A 339 -2.09 -14.93 -23.41
CA ALA A 339 -3.23 -15.10 -22.53
C ALA A 339 -2.81 -15.75 -21.19
N ALA A 340 -3.57 -15.53 -20.12
CA ALA A 340 -3.29 -16.07 -18.78
C ALA A 340 -1.90 -15.73 -18.20
N ARG A 341 -1.28 -14.60 -18.62
CA ARG A 341 0.03 -14.13 -18.13
C ARG A 341 0.11 -13.95 -16.61
N ASN A 342 -1.01 -13.64 -15.95
CA ASN A 342 -1.12 -13.59 -14.49
C ASN A 342 -2.06 -14.66 -13.97
N ARG A 343 -1.63 -15.92 -14.01
CA ARG A 343 -2.44 -17.07 -13.58
C ARG A 343 -2.99 -16.91 -12.16
N GLY A 344 -2.18 -16.41 -11.23
CA GLY A 344 -2.63 -16.20 -9.84
C GLY A 344 -3.81 -15.22 -9.72
N PHE A 345 -3.73 -14.08 -10.42
CA PHE A 345 -4.83 -13.11 -10.43
C PHE A 345 -6.06 -13.65 -11.16
N ALA A 346 -5.87 -14.32 -12.29
CA ALA A 346 -6.96 -14.93 -13.05
C ALA A 346 -7.70 -16.01 -12.24
N VAL A 347 -6.96 -16.90 -11.56
CA VAL A 347 -7.53 -17.91 -10.64
C VAL A 347 -8.26 -17.24 -9.49
N GLY A 348 -7.65 -16.25 -8.83
CA GLY A 348 -8.28 -15.53 -7.72
C GLY A 348 -9.59 -14.84 -8.13
N ALA A 349 -9.60 -14.15 -9.27
CA ALA A 349 -10.80 -13.54 -9.82
C ALA A 349 -11.88 -14.58 -10.18
N THR A 350 -11.47 -15.74 -10.73
CA THR A 350 -12.39 -16.84 -11.08
C THR A 350 -13.04 -17.44 -9.84
N VAL A 351 -12.27 -17.70 -8.77
CA VAL A 351 -12.82 -18.21 -7.50
C VAL A 351 -13.79 -17.22 -6.89
N PHE A 352 -13.42 -15.93 -6.87
CA PHE A 352 -14.31 -14.88 -6.37
C PHE A 352 -15.60 -14.81 -7.18
N PHE A 353 -15.53 -14.89 -8.51
CA PHE A 353 -16.70 -14.94 -9.38
C PHE A 353 -17.60 -16.13 -9.06
N LEU A 354 -17.05 -17.35 -8.94
CA LEU A 354 -17.85 -18.53 -8.59
C LEU A 354 -18.55 -18.39 -7.24
N LEU A 355 -17.88 -17.83 -6.23
CA LEU A 355 -18.48 -17.55 -4.92
C LEU A 355 -19.60 -16.51 -5.02
N TRP A 356 -19.35 -15.43 -5.76
CA TRP A 356 -20.31 -14.35 -5.98
C TRP A 356 -21.55 -14.82 -6.74
N SER A 357 -21.38 -15.54 -7.87
CA SER A 357 -22.49 -16.14 -8.62
C SER A 357 -23.27 -17.14 -7.76
N GLY A 358 -22.59 -17.88 -6.86
CA GLY A 358 -23.22 -18.74 -5.87
C GLY A 358 -24.14 -17.97 -4.91
N ILE A 359 -23.73 -16.79 -4.44
CA ILE A 359 -24.58 -15.91 -3.60
C ILE A 359 -25.82 -15.46 -4.38
N ILE A 360 -25.66 -15.05 -5.65
CA ILE A 360 -26.79 -14.68 -6.52
C ILE A 360 -27.78 -15.84 -6.66
N ALA A 361 -27.29 -17.06 -6.92
CA ALA A 361 -28.12 -18.25 -7.04
C ALA A 361 -28.91 -18.55 -5.74
N ILE A 362 -28.26 -18.40 -4.58
CA ILE A 362 -28.92 -18.54 -3.27
C ILE A 362 -30.00 -17.46 -3.07
N MET A 363 -29.72 -16.21 -3.42
CA MET A 363 -30.69 -15.11 -3.32
C MET A 363 -31.94 -15.37 -4.16
N ILE A 364 -31.76 -15.83 -5.40
CA ILE A 364 -32.86 -16.21 -6.29
C ILE A 364 -33.65 -17.37 -5.66
N LYS A 365 -32.96 -18.40 -5.16
CA LYS A 365 -33.61 -19.58 -4.54
C LYS A 365 -34.39 -19.26 -3.26
N LEU A 366 -33.92 -18.29 -2.47
CA LEU A 366 -34.57 -17.84 -1.24
C LEU A 366 -35.70 -16.82 -1.49
N GLY A 367 -36.00 -16.51 -2.75
CA GLY A 367 -37.09 -15.59 -3.10
C GLY A 367 -36.80 -14.13 -2.78
N ALA A 368 -35.52 -13.70 -2.85
CA ALA A 368 -35.16 -12.30 -2.66
C ALA A 368 -35.87 -11.40 -3.70
N PRO A 369 -36.22 -10.14 -3.35
CA PRO A 369 -36.84 -9.22 -4.29
C PRO A 369 -36.01 -9.05 -5.57
N PHE A 370 -36.66 -9.12 -6.73
CA PHE A 370 -36.04 -9.17 -8.07
C PHE A 370 -34.99 -8.08 -8.34
N ILE A 371 -35.13 -6.91 -7.72
CA ILE A 371 -34.20 -5.79 -7.90
C ILE A 371 -32.77 -6.15 -7.49
N PHE A 372 -32.59 -6.94 -6.42
CA PHE A 372 -31.25 -7.26 -5.92
C PHE A 372 -30.52 -8.25 -6.83
N PRO A 373 -31.08 -9.42 -7.21
CA PRO A 373 -30.45 -10.32 -8.18
C PRO A 373 -30.17 -9.65 -9.53
N PHE A 374 -31.05 -8.78 -10.02
CA PHE A 374 -30.87 -8.11 -11.31
C PHE A 374 -29.58 -7.27 -11.34
N PHE A 375 -29.38 -6.37 -10.37
CA PHE A 375 -28.16 -5.54 -10.32
C PHE A 375 -26.91 -6.38 -10.08
N PHE A 376 -27.01 -7.42 -9.25
CA PHE A 376 -25.88 -8.31 -8.98
C PHE A 376 -25.50 -9.12 -10.22
N LEU A 377 -26.47 -9.53 -11.04
CA LEU A 377 -26.25 -10.25 -12.30
C LEU A 377 -25.58 -9.36 -13.36
N VAL A 378 -25.97 -8.08 -13.45
CA VAL A 378 -25.30 -7.12 -14.35
C VAL A 378 -23.83 -6.97 -13.97
N PHE A 379 -23.53 -6.87 -12.68
CA PHE A 379 -22.15 -6.85 -12.19
C PHE A 379 -21.42 -8.18 -12.44
N ASP A 380 -22.10 -9.32 -12.28
CA ASP A 380 -21.58 -10.66 -12.56
C ASP A 380 -21.16 -10.81 -14.04
N LEU A 381 -21.95 -10.28 -14.98
CA LEU A 381 -21.62 -10.27 -16.42
C LEU A 381 -20.36 -9.45 -16.72
N ILE A 382 -20.20 -8.28 -16.09
CA ILE A 382 -18.99 -7.46 -16.22
C ILE A 382 -17.77 -8.23 -15.69
N MET A 383 -17.90 -8.87 -14.53
CA MET A 383 -16.85 -9.68 -13.94
C MET A 383 -16.48 -10.89 -14.81
N PHE A 384 -17.48 -11.57 -15.39
CA PHE A 384 -17.29 -12.66 -16.33
C PHE A 384 -16.49 -12.20 -17.56
N TYR A 385 -16.82 -11.05 -18.13
CA TYR A 385 -16.06 -10.47 -19.25
C TYR A 385 -14.59 -10.20 -18.89
N VAL A 386 -14.32 -9.64 -17.70
CA VAL A 386 -12.95 -9.43 -17.21
C VAL A 386 -12.21 -10.76 -17.07
N ILE A 387 -12.87 -11.82 -16.57
CA ILE A 387 -12.29 -13.17 -16.45
C ILE A 387 -11.93 -13.72 -17.82
N LEU A 388 -12.82 -13.59 -18.82
CA LEU A 388 -12.52 -13.99 -20.19
C LEU A 388 -11.29 -13.24 -20.73
N GLN A 389 -11.19 -11.93 -20.47
CA GLN A 389 -10.04 -11.14 -20.88
C GLN A 389 -8.74 -11.57 -20.19
N LEU A 390 -8.79 -11.97 -18.91
CA LEU A 390 -7.62 -12.45 -18.17
C LEU A 390 -7.13 -13.81 -18.70
N TRP A 391 -8.04 -14.73 -19.01
CA TRP A 391 -7.70 -16.08 -19.47
C TRP A 391 -7.42 -16.19 -20.96
N LEU A 392 -8.10 -15.40 -21.79
CA LEU A 392 -8.09 -15.54 -23.26
C LEU A 392 -7.60 -14.28 -23.98
N GLY A 393 -7.40 -13.17 -23.28
CA GLY A 393 -6.96 -11.92 -23.90
C GLY A 393 -5.50 -11.97 -24.34
N THR A 394 -5.27 -11.73 -25.63
CA THR A 394 -3.94 -11.65 -26.23
C THR A 394 -3.71 -10.27 -26.83
N SER A 395 -2.48 -9.79 -26.79
CA SER A 395 -2.06 -8.60 -27.55
C SER A 395 -0.85 -8.95 -28.42
N ARG A 396 -0.86 -8.50 -29.67
CA ARG A 396 0.30 -8.52 -30.56
C ARG A 396 0.65 -7.09 -30.92
N VAL A 397 1.91 -6.72 -30.75
CA VAL A 397 2.42 -5.39 -31.07
C VAL A 397 3.62 -5.58 -31.99
N LEU A 398 3.50 -5.11 -33.22
CA LEU A 398 4.59 -5.08 -34.18
C LEU A 398 5.19 -3.67 -34.19
N VAL A 399 6.46 -3.55 -33.88
CA VAL A 399 7.18 -2.28 -33.87
C VAL A 399 8.20 -2.27 -35.00
N SER A 400 8.05 -1.30 -35.90
CA SER A 400 8.95 -1.09 -37.04
C SER A 400 9.45 0.35 -37.06
N THR A 401 10.43 0.64 -37.89
CA THR A 401 10.89 2.02 -38.15
C THR A 401 9.84 2.90 -38.82
N SER A 402 8.78 2.30 -39.39
CA SER A 402 7.69 3.00 -40.09
C SER A 402 6.45 3.25 -39.21
N GLY A 403 6.28 2.49 -38.13
CA GLY A 403 5.16 2.64 -37.22
C GLY A 403 4.99 1.46 -36.25
N VAL A 404 3.94 1.54 -35.44
CA VAL A 404 3.52 0.52 -34.49
C VAL A 404 2.17 -0.05 -34.91
N GLY A 405 2.13 -1.34 -35.21
CA GLY A 405 0.90 -2.10 -35.44
C GLY A 405 0.46 -2.81 -34.17
N VAL A 406 -0.82 -2.71 -33.80
CA VAL A 406 -1.37 -3.30 -32.57
C VAL A 406 -2.61 -4.11 -32.88
N ARG A 407 -2.70 -5.30 -32.29
CA ARG A 407 -3.88 -6.14 -32.30
C ARG A 407 -4.17 -6.67 -30.91
N THR A 408 -5.28 -6.21 -30.34
CA THR A 408 -5.75 -6.61 -29.01
C THR A 408 -7.11 -7.29 -29.14
N GLY A 409 -7.28 -8.45 -28.52
CA GLY A 409 -8.57 -9.14 -28.53
C GLY A 409 -8.56 -10.47 -27.79
N LEU A 410 -9.77 -11.01 -27.57
CA LEU A 410 -9.94 -12.38 -27.08
C LEU A 410 -9.49 -13.37 -28.16
N LEU A 411 -8.65 -14.33 -27.80
CA LEU A 411 -8.11 -15.36 -28.71
C LEU A 411 -7.46 -14.78 -29.98
N GLY A 412 -6.92 -13.56 -29.90
CA GLY A 412 -6.28 -12.89 -31.03
C GLY A 412 -7.24 -12.33 -32.07
N GLY A 413 -8.56 -12.31 -31.83
CA GLY A 413 -9.57 -11.84 -32.78
C GLY A 413 -9.68 -10.33 -32.99
N GLY A 414 -8.77 -9.53 -32.42
CA GLY A 414 -8.80 -8.07 -32.52
C GLY A 414 -8.61 -7.53 -33.94
N GLU A 415 -9.03 -6.29 -34.17
CA GLU A 415 -8.71 -5.54 -35.39
C GLU A 415 -7.28 -5.00 -35.34
N TRP A 416 -6.60 -5.04 -36.49
CA TRP A 416 -5.23 -4.53 -36.62
C TRP A 416 -5.25 -3.00 -36.77
N HIS A 417 -4.50 -2.31 -35.92
CA HIS A 417 -4.41 -0.86 -35.92
C HIS A 417 -2.96 -0.43 -36.13
N ASP A 418 -2.67 0.22 -37.26
CA ASP A 418 -1.34 0.77 -37.56
C ASP A 418 -1.25 2.25 -37.21
N ILE A 419 -0.21 2.60 -36.47
CA ILE A 419 0.08 3.96 -36.01
C ILE A 419 1.42 4.40 -36.59
N PRO A 420 1.46 5.42 -37.46
CA PRO A 420 2.71 5.88 -38.06
C PRO A 420 3.62 6.57 -37.03
N VAL A 421 4.94 6.43 -37.16
CA VAL A 421 5.91 7.05 -36.22
C VAL A 421 5.73 8.56 -36.10
N SER A 422 5.31 9.24 -37.17
CA SER A 422 5.07 10.69 -37.17
C SER A 422 4.06 11.16 -36.13
N GLN A 423 3.11 10.29 -35.75
CA GLN A 423 2.08 10.56 -34.75
C GLN A 423 2.50 10.18 -33.33
N ILE A 424 3.60 9.43 -33.16
CA ILE A 424 4.04 8.94 -31.86
C ILE A 424 4.80 10.06 -31.14
N SER A 425 4.42 10.29 -29.88
CA SER A 425 5.13 11.20 -28.97
C SER A 425 6.03 10.43 -28.02
N ALA A 426 5.48 9.42 -27.34
CA ALA A 426 6.20 8.63 -26.35
C ALA A 426 5.56 7.24 -26.16
N ILE A 427 6.35 6.29 -25.64
CA ILE A 427 5.86 5.00 -25.13
C ILE A 427 6.20 4.95 -23.66
N GLN A 428 5.24 4.68 -22.78
CA GLN A 428 5.44 4.72 -21.34
C GLN A 428 4.72 3.57 -20.63
N ALA A 429 5.32 3.10 -19.53
CA ALA A 429 4.71 2.12 -18.63
C ALA A 429 4.02 2.86 -17.47
N LEU A 430 2.69 2.78 -17.39
CA LEU A 430 1.92 3.38 -16.29
C LEU A 430 1.27 2.33 -15.40
N ILE A 431 1.17 2.67 -14.12
CA ILE A 431 0.38 1.90 -13.16
C ILE A 431 -1.10 2.18 -13.46
N THR A 432 -1.81 1.15 -13.90
CA THR A 432 -3.23 1.25 -14.28
C THR A 432 -4.15 0.55 -13.27
N ALA A 433 -3.60 -0.40 -12.53
CA ALA A 433 -4.30 -1.07 -11.43
C ALA A 433 -3.31 -1.35 -10.30
N GLN A 434 -3.83 -1.52 -9.08
CA GLN A 434 -3.05 -1.81 -7.89
C GLN A 434 -3.89 -2.59 -6.88
N GLN A 435 -3.25 -3.49 -6.15
CA GLN A 435 -3.84 -4.19 -5.02
C GLN A 435 -3.01 -3.96 -3.76
N GLY A 436 -3.62 -3.51 -2.65
CA GLY A 436 -2.97 -3.50 -1.32
C GLY A 436 -2.32 -2.18 -0.86
N GLY A 437 -2.75 -1.01 -1.39
CA GLY A 437 -2.26 0.30 -0.92
C GLY A 437 -0.75 0.49 -1.16
N ALA A 438 -0.06 1.26 -0.30
CA ALA A 438 1.36 1.61 -0.48
C ALA A 438 2.32 0.40 -0.62
N SER A 439 2.08 -0.67 0.15
CA SER A 439 2.87 -1.93 0.08
C SER A 439 2.31 -2.94 -0.93
N GLY A 440 1.34 -2.50 -1.72
CA GLY A 440 0.60 -3.31 -2.66
C GLY A 440 1.40 -3.76 -3.88
N THR A 441 0.77 -4.54 -4.76
CA THR A 441 1.33 -4.90 -6.07
C THR A 441 0.73 -3.98 -7.15
N PRO A 442 1.55 -3.14 -7.82
CA PRO A 442 1.12 -2.39 -8.98
C PRO A 442 1.07 -3.28 -10.23
N PHE A 443 0.18 -2.95 -11.16
CA PHE A 443 0.08 -3.56 -12.47
C PHE A 443 0.30 -2.50 -13.55
N TYR A 444 1.34 -2.70 -14.35
CA TYR A 444 1.77 -1.81 -15.40
C TYR A 444 1.06 -2.12 -16.71
N SER A 445 0.69 -1.08 -17.43
CA SER A 445 0.26 -1.14 -18.82
C SER A 445 1.18 -0.28 -19.67
N ILE A 446 1.62 -0.82 -20.80
CA ILE A 446 2.42 -0.10 -21.77
C ILE A 446 1.47 0.68 -22.66
N GLN A 447 1.61 1.99 -22.68
CA GLN A 447 0.78 2.90 -23.47
C GLN A 447 1.65 3.69 -24.44
N LEU A 448 1.19 3.76 -25.68
CA LEU A 448 1.67 4.68 -26.69
C LEU A 448 0.87 5.98 -26.58
N VAL A 449 1.57 7.10 -26.46
CA VAL A 449 1.00 8.45 -26.44
C VAL A 449 1.22 9.07 -27.81
N GLN A 450 0.13 9.46 -28.46
CA GLN A 450 0.16 10.16 -29.74
C GLN A 450 0.30 11.68 -29.52
N LYS A 451 0.78 12.41 -30.55
CA LYS A 451 0.98 13.87 -30.50
C LYS A 451 -0.33 14.66 -30.31
N ASP A 452 -1.46 14.06 -30.65
CA ASP A 452 -2.80 14.61 -30.40
C ASP A 452 -3.30 14.34 -28.96
N GLY A 453 -2.50 13.68 -28.13
CA GLY A 453 -2.83 13.31 -26.74
C GLY A 453 -3.58 11.99 -26.61
N LYS A 454 -3.95 11.32 -27.72
CA LYS A 454 -4.62 10.02 -27.68
C LYS A 454 -3.69 8.94 -27.15
N LYS A 455 -4.20 8.10 -26.25
CA LYS A 455 -3.45 7.01 -25.62
C LYS A 455 -3.92 5.67 -26.18
N VAL A 456 -2.99 4.89 -26.71
CA VAL A 456 -3.25 3.53 -27.22
C VAL A 456 -2.55 2.53 -26.33
N VAL A 457 -3.27 1.53 -25.84
CA VAL A 457 -2.69 0.52 -24.95
C VAL A 457 -2.08 -0.61 -25.78
N LEU A 458 -0.77 -0.77 -25.66
CA LEU A 458 0.02 -1.79 -26.38
C LEU A 458 -0.02 -3.13 -25.65
N GLY A 459 0.06 -3.10 -24.32
CA GLY A 459 0.03 -4.26 -23.45
C GLY A 459 -0.42 -3.89 -22.05
N GLN A 460 -1.03 -4.84 -21.33
CA GLN A 460 -1.63 -4.59 -20.01
C GLN A 460 -1.17 -5.62 -18.98
N THR A 461 -1.40 -5.32 -17.71
CA THR A 461 -1.25 -6.28 -16.60
C THR A 461 0.15 -6.88 -16.49
N ILE A 462 1.19 -6.08 -16.72
CA ILE A 462 2.58 -6.50 -16.46
C ILE A 462 2.83 -6.28 -14.97
N ARG A 463 3.22 -7.34 -14.26
CA ARG A 463 3.46 -7.25 -12.80
C ARG A 463 4.87 -6.78 -12.49
N ASP A 464 5.84 -7.23 -13.28
CA ASP A 464 7.25 -6.97 -13.05
C ASP A 464 7.63 -5.58 -13.61
N LYS A 465 8.20 -4.74 -12.75
CA LYS A 465 8.64 -3.39 -13.12
C LYS A 465 9.81 -3.43 -14.11
N GLN A 466 10.80 -4.28 -13.87
CA GLN A 466 11.96 -4.43 -14.76
C GLN A 466 11.52 -4.89 -16.14
N GLU A 467 10.58 -5.84 -16.22
CA GLU A 467 10.01 -6.26 -17.50
C GLU A 467 9.30 -5.11 -18.22
N SER A 468 8.49 -4.32 -17.51
CA SER A 468 7.78 -3.18 -18.12
C SER A 468 8.75 -2.11 -18.66
N ASP A 469 9.84 -1.84 -17.94
CA ASP A 469 10.84 -0.84 -18.35
C ASP A 469 11.72 -1.35 -19.49
N TRP A 470 12.11 -2.62 -19.45
CA TRP A 470 12.81 -3.30 -20.55
C TRP A 470 12.00 -3.25 -21.84
N LEU A 471 10.70 -3.55 -21.79
CA LEU A 471 9.82 -3.51 -22.97
C LEU A 471 9.70 -2.10 -23.54
N VAL A 472 9.56 -1.08 -22.70
CA VAL A 472 9.54 0.33 -23.17
C VAL A 472 10.87 0.69 -23.85
N GLN A 473 12.00 0.27 -23.29
CA GLN A 473 13.31 0.55 -23.86
C GLN A 473 13.50 -0.15 -25.22
N GLU A 474 13.11 -1.41 -25.34
CA GLU A 474 13.20 -2.18 -26.59
C GLU A 474 12.25 -1.64 -27.67
N MET A 475 11.01 -1.28 -27.31
CA MET A 475 10.08 -0.63 -28.23
C MET A 475 10.61 0.73 -28.71
N GLY A 476 11.21 1.52 -27.81
CA GLY A 476 11.84 2.80 -28.15
C GLY A 476 13.00 2.64 -29.13
N LYS A 477 13.90 1.68 -28.87
CA LYS A 477 15.02 1.33 -29.78
C LYS A 477 14.51 0.91 -31.15
N ALA A 478 13.48 0.06 -31.23
CA ALA A 478 12.90 -0.40 -32.49
C ALA A 478 12.31 0.75 -33.33
N LEU A 479 11.80 1.80 -32.69
CA LEU A 479 11.23 2.98 -33.35
C LEU A 479 12.26 4.01 -33.77
N GLY A 480 13.53 3.88 -33.34
CA GLY A 480 14.53 4.92 -33.50
C GLY A 480 14.27 6.16 -32.64
N LEU A 481 13.40 6.07 -31.63
CA LEU A 481 13.23 7.10 -30.61
C LEU A 481 14.42 6.95 -29.64
N GLY A 482 15.28 7.97 -29.55
CA GLY A 482 16.42 7.96 -28.64
C GLY A 482 16.01 7.58 -27.21
N THR A 483 16.88 6.88 -26.48
CA THR A 483 16.64 6.28 -25.16
C THR A 483 16.08 7.25 -24.09
N GLY A 484 16.19 8.57 -24.28
CA GLY A 484 15.65 9.60 -23.40
C GLY A 484 14.23 10.13 -23.71
N GLN A 485 13.65 9.86 -24.89
CA GLN A 485 12.30 10.37 -25.24
C GLN A 485 11.16 9.42 -24.87
N GLY A 486 11.47 8.17 -24.52
CA GLY A 486 10.50 7.15 -24.09
C GLY A 486 9.90 7.34 -22.70
N ARG A 487 9.98 8.53 -22.09
CA ARG A 487 9.41 8.77 -20.74
C ARG A 487 8.84 10.17 -20.50
N ALA A 488 8.71 11.02 -21.53
CA ALA A 488 8.21 12.38 -21.31
C ALA A 488 6.72 12.54 -21.66
N ILE A 489 5.94 12.78 -20.59
CA ILE A 489 4.86 13.76 -20.41
C ILE A 489 3.65 13.10 -19.69
N ALA A 490 3.70 13.11 -18.36
CA ALA A 490 2.52 13.26 -17.53
C ALA A 490 2.43 14.74 -17.13
N ALA A 491 1.99 15.59 -18.06
CA ALA A 491 1.48 16.93 -17.74
C ALA A 491 -0.04 16.87 -17.77
N ASN A 492 -0.62 16.67 -16.59
CA ASN A 492 -1.80 17.35 -16.03
C ASN A 492 -2.35 16.58 -14.83
#